data_AF-R5KQB5-F1
#
_entry.id   AF-R5KQB5-F1
#
_cell.length_a   1.000
_cell.length_b   1.000
_cell.length_c   1.000
_cell.angle_alpha   90.00
_cell.angle_beta   90.00
_cell.angle_gamma   90.00
#
_symmetry.space_group_name_H-M   'P 1'
#
loop_
_entity.id
_entity.type
_entity.pdbx_description
1 polymer ?
#
loop_
_entity_poly.entity_id
_entity_poly.type
_entity_poly.pdbx_seq_one_letter_code
_entity_poly.pdbx_strand_id
1 'polypeptide(L)'
;MKEKNFERKKGFTLAEVLITIGIIGVVAAMTLPTVINETRDKEYAAARKKALATIGEAVRLITIQGDIRYAENAGDFVENYLKKQLQIVKTCSNSNLRDCGIETEPNKMVSLAEKKMTMPTTINDLAPGMSNGLATDPASTSYGFVMSNGYSVNLFYNPSCLSDNKDANHWGQDRVCVNAIYDMNGLGQPNEVGKDIGFVTILYPDVRTIAVAPDVHKQNAASANFDNAGASCTNQNKEYTLPNRDELLAMYYNANLLGITSGYYWSASQASAELGWLQNFANGARFRLAKSTGANVRCVRR
;
A
#
# COMPACT_ATOMS: atom_id res chain seq x y z
N MET A 1 -22.00 42.61 -67.78
CA MET A 1 -21.65 41.50 -66.85
C MET A 1 -20.80 42.09 -65.73
N LYS A 2 -21.19 41.92 -64.47
CA LYS A 2 -20.38 42.39 -63.31
C LYS A 2 -19.28 41.35 -63.04
N GLU A 3 -18.01 41.77 -63.11
CA GLU A 3 -16.88 40.96 -62.67
C GLU A 3 -17.01 40.69 -61.16
N LYS A 4 -17.05 39.40 -60.78
CA LYS A 4 -16.92 38.99 -59.38
C LYS A 4 -15.44 39.06 -59.02
N ASN A 5 -15.07 40.09 -58.24
CA ASN A 5 -13.78 40.12 -57.55
C ASN A 5 -13.71 38.93 -56.57
N PHE A 6 -12.85 37.96 -56.88
CA PHE A 6 -12.56 36.86 -55.98
C PHE A 6 -11.55 37.35 -54.94
N GLU A 7 -12.04 37.75 -53.76
CA GLU A 7 -11.15 38.08 -52.65
C GLU A 7 -10.32 36.86 -52.28
N ARG A 8 -9.01 36.96 -52.49
CA ARG A 8 -8.04 35.91 -52.26
C ARG A 8 -7.87 35.74 -50.74
N LYS A 9 -8.60 34.78 -50.15
CA LYS A 9 -8.44 34.43 -48.73
C LYS A 9 -7.00 33.95 -48.51
N LYS A 10 -6.24 34.68 -47.68
CA LYS A 10 -4.88 34.28 -47.28
C LYS A 10 -5.00 33.02 -46.41
N GLY A 11 -4.37 31.92 -46.83
CA GLY A 11 -4.24 30.69 -46.06
C GLY A 11 -2.83 30.55 -45.47
N PHE A 12 -2.68 29.70 -44.46
CA PHE A 12 -1.37 29.37 -43.90
C PHE A 12 -0.49 28.68 -44.95
N THR A 13 0.79 29.04 -44.97
CA THR A 13 1.80 28.34 -45.75
C THR A 13 2.13 26.99 -45.14
N LEU A 14 2.61 26.05 -45.97
CA LEU A 14 3.07 24.75 -45.50
C LEU A 14 4.16 24.89 -44.42
N ALA A 15 5.06 25.87 -44.56
CA ALA A 15 6.11 26.15 -43.60
C ALA A 15 5.54 26.61 -42.24
N GLU A 16 4.54 27.49 -42.22
CA GLU A 16 3.88 27.92 -40.98
C GLU A 16 3.18 26.75 -40.27
N VAL A 17 2.52 25.87 -41.02
CA VAL A 17 1.87 24.67 -40.45
C VAL A 17 2.91 23.68 -39.89
N LEU A 18 4.04 23.48 -40.57
CA LEU A 18 5.10 22.57 -40.10
C LEU A 18 5.79 23.10 -38.85
N ILE A 19 6.08 24.41 -38.79
CA ILE A 19 6.71 25.02 -37.61
C ILE A 19 5.76 24.94 -36.41
N THR A 20 4.47 25.24 -36.62
CA THR A 20 3.48 25.18 -35.52
C THR A 20 3.27 23.77 -34.99
N ILE A 21 3.13 22.76 -35.87
CA ILE A 21 3.05 21.34 -35.44
C ILE A 21 4.35 20.90 -34.76
N GLY A 22 5.51 21.34 -35.26
CA GLY A 22 6.81 21.05 -34.65
C GLY A 22 6.93 21.60 -33.23
N ILE A 23 6.54 22.86 -33.00
CA ILE A 23 6.53 23.49 -31.67
C ILE A 23 5.56 22.75 -30.74
N ILE A 24 4.33 22.49 -31.20
CA ILE A 24 3.33 21.75 -30.41
C ILE A 24 3.84 20.35 -30.06
N GLY A 25 4.50 19.66 -31.00
CA GLY A 25 5.07 18.33 -30.78
C GLY A 25 6.15 18.31 -29.69
N VAL A 26 7.08 19.28 -29.71
CA VAL A 26 8.12 19.39 -28.68
C VAL A 26 7.53 19.73 -27.32
N VAL A 27 6.62 20.70 -27.27
CA VAL A 27 5.96 21.10 -26.01
C VAL A 27 5.14 19.95 -25.43
N ALA A 28 4.39 19.23 -26.27
CA ALA A 28 3.61 18.06 -25.85
C ALA A 28 4.52 16.94 -25.33
N ALA A 29 5.63 16.65 -26.01
CA ALA A 29 6.57 15.61 -25.58
C ALA A 29 7.17 15.88 -24.19
N MET A 30 7.37 17.15 -23.82
CA MET A 30 7.87 17.54 -22.50
C MET A 30 6.79 17.59 -21.41
N THR A 31 5.54 17.86 -21.78
CA THR A 31 4.45 18.11 -20.81
C THR A 31 3.57 16.89 -20.55
N LEU A 32 3.32 16.05 -21.56
CA LEU A 32 2.46 14.86 -21.43
C LEU A 32 2.93 13.89 -20.33
N PRO A 33 4.23 13.53 -20.22
CA PRO A 33 4.67 12.60 -19.18
C PRO A 33 4.42 13.14 -17.77
N THR A 34 4.65 14.43 -17.55
CA THR A 34 4.45 15.09 -16.26
C THR A 34 2.98 15.09 -15.87
N VAL A 35 2.09 15.51 -16.78
CA VAL A 35 0.64 15.56 -16.51
C VAL A 35 0.10 14.16 -16.21
N ILE A 36 0.49 13.15 -16.99
CA ILE A 36 0.06 11.76 -16.80
C ILE A 36 0.48 11.26 -15.41
N ASN A 37 1.73 11.49 -15.02
CA ASN A 37 2.23 11.06 -13.70
C ASN A 37 1.49 11.77 -12.56
N GLU A 38 1.25 13.08 -12.65
CA GLU A 38 0.50 13.82 -11.62
C GLU A 38 -0.96 13.34 -11.51
N THR A 39 -1.61 13.01 -12.62
CA THR A 39 -2.96 12.42 -12.56
C THR A 39 -2.95 11.05 -11.91
N ARG A 40 -1.99 10.17 -12.25
CA ARG A 40 -1.86 8.84 -11.64
C ARG A 40 -1.61 8.92 -10.13
N ASP A 41 -0.77 9.84 -9.68
CA ASP A 41 -0.50 10.05 -8.25
C ASP A 41 -1.77 10.46 -7.48
N LYS A 42 -2.60 11.33 -8.08
CA LYS A 42 -3.88 11.75 -7.49
C LYS A 42 -4.89 10.60 -7.48
N GLU A 43 -4.96 9.84 -8.55
CA GLU A 43 -5.82 8.64 -8.63
C GLU A 43 -5.43 7.62 -7.58
N TYR A 44 -4.13 7.32 -7.44
CA TYR A 44 -3.60 6.43 -6.41
C TYR A 44 -3.96 6.91 -5.00
N ALA A 45 -3.75 8.19 -4.71
CA ALA A 45 -4.08 8.76 -3.40
C ALA A 45 -5.58 8.66 -3.09
N ALA A 46 -6.44 8.90 -4.07
CA ALA A 46 -7.89 8.75 -3.94
C ALA A 46 -8.28 7.27 -3.72
N ALA A 47 -7.68 6.36 -4.48
CA ALA A 47 -7.94 4.93 -4.37
C ALA A 47 -7.47 4.35 -3.04
N ARG A 48 -6.32 4.77 -2.52
CA ARG A 48 -5.83 4.39 -1.19
C ARG A 48 -6.80 4.80 -0.10
N LYS A 49 -7.29 6.04 -0.13
CA LYS A 49 -8.31 6.54 0.81
C LYS A 49 -9.60 5.74 0.68
N LYS A 50 -10.03 5.42 -0.55
CA LYS A 50 -11.23 4.62 -0.81
C LYS A 50 -11.08 3.19 -0.31
N ALA A 51 -9.97 2.52 -0.60
CA ALA A 51 -9.69 1.16 -0.16
C ALA A 51 -9.65 1.09 1.37
N LEU A 52 -8.95 2.03 2.02
CA LEU A 52 -8.92 2.16 3.48
C LEU A 52 -10.32 2.33 4.07
N ALA A 53 -11.12 3.25 3.52
CA ALA A 53 -12.47 3.52 4.02
C ALA A 53 -13.44 2.36 3.77
N THR A 54 -13.30 1.63 2.67
CA THR A 54 -14.22 0.53 2.31
C THR A 54 -13.86 -0.77 3.00
N ILE A 55 -12.63 -1.26 2.81
CA ILE A 55 -12.16 -2.52 3.40
C ILE A 55 -11.99 -2.35 4.92
N GLY A 56 -11.39 -1.24 5.36
CA GLY A 56 -11.16 -0.98 6.78
C GLY A 56 -12.46 -0.89 7.57
N GLU A 57 -13.47 -0.21 7.05
CA GLU A 57 -14.78 -0.12 7.72
C GLU A 57 -15.53 -1.47 7.72
N ALA A 58 -15.52 -2.19 6.59
CA ALA A 58 -16.16 -3.51 6.51
C ALA A 58 -15.58 -4.48 7.54
N VAL A 59 -14.25 -4.55 7.66
CA VAL A 59 -13.58 -5.41 8.65
C VAL A 59 -13.82 -4.90 10.07
N ARG A 60 -13.83 -3.57 10.31
CA ARG A 60 -14.16 -3.00 11.62
C ARG A 60 -15.54 -3.45 12.12
N LEU A 61 -16.54 -3.47 11.24
CA LEU A 61 -17.88 -3.94 11.58
C LEU A 61 -17.89 -5.42 11.96
N ILE A 62 -17.16 -6.26 11.21
CA ILE A 62 -17.00 -7.70 11.52
C ILE A 62 -16.32 -7.89 12.88
N THR A 63 -15.28 -7.11 13.18
CA THR A 63 -14.60 -7.18 14.48
C THR A 63 -15.52 -6.82 15.64
N ILE A 64 -16.35 -5.78 15.49
CA ILE A 64 -17.28 -5.34 16.54
C ILE A 64 -18.36 -6.39 16.81
N GLN A 65 -18.75 -7.16 15.80
CA GLN A 65 -19.67 -8.30 15.95
C GLN A 65 -19.03 -9.50 16.68
N GLY A 66 -17.70 -9.48 16.89
CA GLY A 66 -16.94 -10.59 17.46
C GLY A 66 -16.53 -11.63 16.42
N ASP A 67 -16.85 -11.39 15.15
CA ASP A 67 -16.81 -12.40 14.10
C ASP A 67 -15.41 -12.63 13.51
N ILE A 68 -14.48 -11.69 13.71
CA ILE A 68 -13.16 -11.68 13.05
C ILE A 68 -12.26 -12.87 13.41
N ARG A 69 -12.55 -13.64 14.46
CA ARG A 69 -11.75 -14.83 14.86
C ARG A 69 -12.38 -16.18 14.52
N TYR A 70 -13.61 -16.17 14.01
CA TYR A 70 -14.35 -17.42 13.76
C TYR A 70 -14.20 -17.94 12.33
N ALA A 71 -13.54 -17.18 11.44
CA ALA A 71 -13.25 -17.68 10.11
C ALA A 71 -12.06 -18.65 10.16
N GLU A 72 -12.11 -19.73 9.38
CA GLU A 72 -11.04 -20.73 9.36
C GLU A 72 -9.82 -20.28 8.55
N ASN A 73 -10.05 -19.57 7.45
CA ASN A 73 -9.03 -19.14 6.50
C ASN A 73 -9.51 -17.93 5.69
N ALA A 74 -8.66 -17.39 4.82
CA ALA A 74 -8.98 -16.21 4.01
C ALA A 74 -10.21 -16.40 3.10
N GLY A 75 -10.41 -17.61 2.56
CA GLY A 75 -11.58 -17.91 1.74
C GLY A 75 -12.87 -17.87 2.54
N ASP A 76 -12.88 -18.55 3.68
CA ASP A 76 -14.02 -18.55 4.61
C ASP A 76 -14.33 -17.13 5.13
N PHE A 77 -13.30 -16.36 5.48
CA PHE A 77 -13.44 -14.97 5.89
C PHE A 77 -14.13 -14.12 4.82
N VAL A 78 -13.68 -14.25 3.56
CA VAL A 78 -14.25 -13.45 2.46
C VAL A 78 -15.69 -13.88 2.16
N GLU A 79 -15.94 -15.19 2.03
CA GLU A 79 -17.22 -15.75 1.62
C GLU A 79 -18.33 -15.56 2.68
N ASN A 80 -18.02 -15.81 3.95
CA ASN A 80 -19.03 -15.88 5.01
C ASN A 80 -19.14 -14.60 5.85
N TYR A 81 -18.12 -13.73 5.83
CA TYR A 81 -18.09 -12.53 6.66
C TYR A 81 -17.97 -11.26 5.81
N LEU A 82 -16.92 -11.15 4.97
CA LEU A 82 -16.66 -9.93 4.22
C LEU A 82 -17.75 -9.63 3.18
N LYS A 83 -18.26 -10.64 2.46
CA LYS A 83 -19.36 -10.48 1.49
C LYS A 83 -20.63 -9.86 2.07
N LYS A 84 -20.88 -9.99 3.38
CA LYS A 84 -22.05 -9.39 4.04
C LYS A 84 -21.89 -7.87 4.22
N GLN A 85 -20.66 -7.39 4.32
CA GLN A 85 -20.33 -5.98 4.58
C GLN A 85 -19.80 -5.24 3.35
N LEU A 86 -19.27 -5.97 2.36
CA LEU A 86 -18.64 -5.42 1.17
C LEU A 86 -19.24 -5.99 -0.11
N GLN A 87 -19.51 -5.10 -1.07
CA GLN A 87 -20.03 -5.48 -2.40
C GLN A 87 -18.91 -6.12 -3.24
N ILE A 88 -18.88 -7.45 -3.24
CA ILE A 88 -17.92 -8.28 -3.97
C ILE A 88 -18.60 -8.86 -5.21
N VAL A 89 -18.02 -8.59 -6.38
CA VAL A 89 -18.55 -9.02 -7.68
C VAL A 89 -18.10 -10.44 -8.04
N LYS A 90 -16.86 -10.77 -7.71
CA LYS A 90 -16.24 -12.06 -8.05
C LYS A 90 -15.24 -12.46 -6.95
N THR A 91 -15.12 -13.75 -6.69
CA THR A 91 -14.11 -14.32 -5.79
C THR A 91 -13.28 -15.39 -6.50
N CYS A 92 -12.05 -15.57 -6.04
CA CYS A 92 -11.07 -16.48 -6.63
C CYS A 92 -10.21 -17.12 -5.54
N SER A 93 -10.01 -18.43 -5.64
CA SER A 93 -9.05 -19.15 -4.81
C SER A 93 -7.61 -18.71 -5.11
N ASN A 94 -6.70 -19.01 -4.19
CA ASN A 94 -5.27 -18.75 -4.34
C ASN A 94 -4.66 -19.29 -5.64
N SER A 95 -5.15 -20.43 -6.14
CA SER A 95 -4.66 -21.04 -7.39
C SER A 95 -5.11 -20.30 -8.65
N ASN A 96 -6.19 -19.52 -8.57
CA ASN A 96 -6.87 -18.92 -9.72
C ASN A 96 -7.00 -17.40 -9.59
N LEU A 97 -6.06 -16.73 -8.90
CA LEU A 97 -6.13 -15.30 -8.61
C LEU A 97 -6.23 -14.42 -9.87
N ARG A 98 -5.68 -14.86 -11.01
CA ARG A 98 -5.78 -14.16 -12.30
C ARG A 98 -7.22 -13.97 -12.78
N ASP A 99 -8.13 -14.88 -12.43
CA ASP A 99 -9.55 -14.76 -12.76
C ASP A 99 -10.19 -13.54 -12.07
N CYS A 100 -9.59 -13.05 -10.98
CA CYS A 100 -9.98 -11.85 -10.26
C CYS A 100 -9.12 -10.64 -10.63
N GLY A 101 -8.39 -10.70 -11.75
CA GLY A 101 -7.58 -9.58 -12.22
C GLY A 101 -6.25 -9.43 -11.49
N ILE A 102 -5.84 -10.38 -10.66
CA ILE A 102 -4.60 -10.31 -9.87
C ILE A 102 -3.48 -10.97 -10.66
N GLU A 103 -2.47 -10.20 -11.07
CA GLU A 103 -1.35 -10.74 -11.86
C GLU A 103 -0.39 -11.57 -10.99
N THR A 104 -0.29 -12.87 -11.27
CA THR A 104 0.54 -13.83 -10.53
C THR A 104 1.69 -14.40 -11.37
N GLU A 105 1.82 -14.00 -12.63
CA GLU A 105 2.96 -14.41 -13.46
C GLU A 105 4.29 -13.86 -12.89
N PRO A 106 5.39 -14.62 -13.01
CA PRO A 106 6.68 -14.21 -12.48
C PRO A 106 7.16 -12.87 -13.01
N ASN A 107 7.63 -11.99 -12.12
CA ASN A 107 8.28 -10.71 -12.46
C ASN A 107 7.39 -9.71 -13.22
N LYS A 108 6.05 -9.81 -13.07
CA LYS A 108 5.08 -8.89 -13.69
C LYS A 108 4.63 -7.74 -12.79
N MET A 109 5.09 -7.71 -11.54
CA MET A 109 4.88 -6.59 -10.63
C MET A 109 6.19 -5.88 -10.34
N VAL A 110 6.11 -4.59 -10.02
CA VAL A 110 7.25 -3.77 -9.60
C VAL A 110 7.01 -3.29 -8.17
N SER A 111 7.91 -3.66 -7.26
CA SER A 111 7.92 -3.17 -5.88
C SER A 111 8.16 -1.66 -5.81
N LEU A 112 7.90 -1.05 -4.66
CA LEU A 112 8.18 0.38 -4.42
C LEU A 112 9.67 0.73 -4.60
N ALA A 113 10.55 -0.25 -4.37
CA ALA A 113 11.99 -0.15 -4.59
C ALA A 113 12.41 -0.47 -6.04
N GLU A 114 11.48 -0.44 -6.99
CA GLU A 114 11.71 -0.61 -8.44
C GLU A 114 12.26 -1.99 -8.84
N LYS A 115 12.11 -2.99 -7.98
CA LYS A 115 12.48 -4.39 -8.28
C LYS A 115 11.28 -5.16 -8.80
N LYS A 116 11.50 -5.95 -9.86
CA LYS A 116 10.51 -6.91 -10.36
C LYS A 116 10.23 -7.98 -9.30
N MET A 117 8.96 -8.33 -9.15
CA MET A 117 8.49 -9.33 -8.21
C MET A 117 7.22 -9.99 -8.74
N THR A 118 6.75 -10.99 -7.99
CA THR A 118 5.48 -11.68 -8.20
C THR A 118 4.53 -11.30 -7.08
N MET A 119 3.22 -11.30 -7.36
CA MET A 119 2.20 -11.11 -6.32
C MET A 119 2.40 -12.14 -5.20
N PRO A 120 2.41 -11.71 -3.93
CA PRO A 120 2.41 -12.62 -2.78
C PRO A 120 1.20 -13.57 -2.83
N THR A 121 1.40 -14.84 -2.48
CA THR A 121 0.31 -15.84 -2.45
C THR A 121 0.12 -16.46 -1.07
N THR A 122 1.15 -16.40 -0.24
CA THR A 122 1.12 -16.81 1.16
C THR A 122 1.53 -15.67 2.07
N ILE A 123 1.19 -15.76 3.35
CA ILE A 123 1.63 -14.78 4.36
C ILE A 123 3.17 -14.69 4.39
N ASN A 124 3.88 -15.80 4.20
CA ASN A 124 5.34 -15.82 4.18
C ASN A 124 5.97 -14.98 3.05
N ASP A 125 5.24 -14.76 1.95
CA ASP A 125 5.74 -13.98 0.81
C ASP A 125 5.72 -12.46 1.08
N LEU A 126 4.99 -12.02 2.10
CA LEU A 126 4.76 -10.59 2.35
C LEU A 126 5.96 -9.89 3.01
N ALA A 127 6.67 -10.58 3.89
CA ALA A 127 7.77 -10.03 4.68
C ALA A 127 8.77 -11.10 5.13
N PRO A 128 10.03 -10.75 5.40
CA PRO A 128 10.98 -11.69 5.98
C PRO A 128 10.63 -12.01 7.44
N GLY A 129 10.85 -13.27 7.81
CA GLY A 129 10.75 -13.73 9.20
C GLY A 129 9.33 -13.83 9.76
N MET A 130 8.31 -13.98 8.90
CA MET A 130 6.91 -14.18 9.33
C MET A 130 6.76 -15.38 10.27
N SER A 131 7.55 -16.44 10.07
CA SER A 131 7.58 -17.64 10.90
C SER A 131 8.11 -17.46 12.33
N ASN A 132 8.67 -16.28 12.69
CA ASN A 132 9.08 -16.00 14.07
C ASN A 132 7.89 -15.67 14.99
N GLY A 133 6.76 -15.27 14.39
CA GLY A 133 5.53 -15.01 15.11
C GLY A 133 4.96 -16.29 15.71
N LEU A 134 4.24 -16.18 16.82
CA LEU A 134 3.65 -17.35 17.49
C LEU A 134 2.22 -17.64 17.03
N ALA A 135 1.54 -16.62 16.50
CA ALA A 135 0.14 -16.71 16.12
C ALA A 135 -0.09 -16.46 14.62
N THR A 136 0.96 -16.12 13.88
CA THR A 136 0.90 -15.97 12.43
C THR A 136 1.30 -17.27 11.76
N ASP A 137 0.39 -17.89 11.01
CA ASP A 137 0.74 -19.04 10.17
C ASP A 137 1.33 -18.57 8.83
N PRO A 138 2.63 -18.78 8.57
CA PRO A 138 3.27 -18.34 7.33
C PRO A 138 2.72 -19.07 6.08
N ALA A 139 2.17 -20.28 6.24
CA ALA A 139 1.66 -21.07 5.12
C ALA A 139 0.24 -20.68 4.69
N SER A 140 -0.44 -19.85 5.48
CA SER A 140 -1.79 -19.38 5.17
C SER A 140 -1.83 -18.67 3.82
N THR A 141 -2.69 -19.18 2.94
CA THR A 141 -2.85 -18.71 1.57
C THR A 141 -3.80 -17.52 1.50
N SER A 142 -3.61 -16.71 0.47
CA SER A 142 -4.49 -15.59 0.19
C SER A 142 -5.78 -16.00 -0.53
N TYR A 143 -6.76 -15.10 -0.52
CA TYR A 143 -8.00 -15.24 -1.27
C TYR A 143 -8.30 -13.96 -2.05
N GLY A 144 -8.59 -14.13 -3.34
CA GLY A 144 -8.78 -13.03 -4.28
C GLY A 144 -10.25 -12.64 -4.43
N PHE A 145 -10.52 -11.36 -4.66
CA PHE A 145 -11.85 -10.89 -5.03
C PHE A 145 -11.82 -9.59 -5.82
N VAL A 146 -12.93 -9.29 -6.52
CA VAL A 146 -13.13 -8.04 -7.26
C VAL A 146 -14.21 -7.22 -6.56
N MET A 147 -13.89 -6.00 -6.19
CA MET A 147 -14.82 -5.04 -5.61
C MET A 147 -15.76 -4.45 -6.66
N SER A 148 -16.90 -3.89 -6.25
CA SER A 148 -17.87 -3.25 -7.15
C SER A 148 -17.33 -2.06 -7.96
N ASN A 149 -16.24 -1.44 -7.51
CA ASN A 149 -15.54 -0.38 -8.23
C ASN A 149 -14.46 -0.90 -9.21
N GLY A 150 -14.37 -2.22 -9.40
CA GLY A 150 -13.42 -2.86 -10.31
C GLY A 150 -12.04 -3.14 -9.74
N TYR A 151 -11.76 -2.78 -8.48
CA TYR A 151 -10.46 -3.07 -7.88
C TYR A 151 -10.31 -4.56 -7.59
N SER A 152 -9.16 -5.10 -7.97
CA SER A 152 -8.77 -6.49 -7.70
C SER A 152 -8.07 -6.52 -6.35
N VAL A 153 -8.49 -7.39 -5.43
CA VAL A 153 -7.98 -7.44 -4.06
C VAL A 153 -7.50 -8.85 -3.73
N ASN A 154 -6.25 -8.95 -3.30
CA ASN A 154 -5.63 -10.15 -2.77
C ASN A 154 -5.57 -10.05 -1.24
N LEU A 155 -6.39 -10.82 -0.54
CA LEU A 155 -6.56 -10.72 0.91
C LEU A 155 -5.88 -11.87 1.65
N PHE A 156 -5.16 -11.51 2.70
CA PHE A 156 -4.52 -12.40 3.66
C PHE A 156 -5.20 -12.23 5.00
N TYR A 157 -5.44 -13.34 5.68
CA TYR A 157 -6.17 -13.36 6.93
C TYR A 157 -5.45 -14.25 7.95
N ASN A 158 -5.33 -13.74 9.17
CA ASN A 158 -4.79 -14.48 10.31
C ASN A 158 -5.88 -14.65 11.38
N PRO A 159 -6.49 -15.83 11.51
CA PRO A 159 -7.53 -16.08 12.51
C PRO A 159 -7.03 -15.99 13.96
N SER A 160 -5.74 -16.27 14.15
CA SER A 160 -5.11 -16.30 15.47
C SER A 160 -4.50 -14.96 15.87
N CYS A 161 -4.79 -13.87 15.14
CA CYS A 161 -4.25 -12.56 15.45
C CYS A 161 -4.58 -12.13 16.90
N LEU A 162 -3.66 -11.39 17.49
CA LEU A 162 -3.67 -11.06 18.91
C LEU A 162 -3.94 -9.56 19.12
N SER A 163 -4.59 -9.25 20.25
CA SER A 163 -4.79 -7.87 20.73
C SER A 163 -3.48 -7.13 20.97
N ASP A 164 -3.54 -5.80 21.00
CA ASP A 164 -2.36 -4.96 21.25
C ASP A 164 -1.72 -5.22 22.63
N ASN A 165 -0.39 -5.17 22.70
CA ASN A 165 0.38 -5.18 23.93
C ASN A 165 1.32 -3.97 23.97
N LYS A 166 1.02 -2.99 24.83
CA LYS A 166 1.80 -1.75 24.98
C LYS A 166 2.90 -1.86 26.05
N ASP A 167 2.93 -2.96 26.79
CA ASP A 167 3.71 -3.07 28.02
C ASP A 167 4.87 -4.07 27.90
N ALA A 168 5.04 -4.68 26.73
CA ALA A 168 6.13 -5.62 26.45
C ALA A 168 6.57 -5.60 24.98
N ASN A 169 7.83 -6.00 24.76
CA ASN A 169 8.31 -6.36 23.43
C ASN A 169 7.50 -7.58 22.95
N HIS A 170 7.18 -7.63 21.66
CA HIS A 170 6.34 -8.69 21.10
C HIS A 170 6.55 -8.80 19.59
N TRP A 171 6.06 -9.89 19.01
CA TRP A 171 6.01 -10.06 17.55
C TRP A 171 4.91 -9.19 16.96
N GLY A 172 5.29 -8.29 16.05
CA GLY A 172 4.38 -7.34 15.42
C GLY A 172 3.38 -8.05 14.50
N GLN A 173 3.85 -9.00 13.69
CA GLN A 173 3.01 -9.83 12.80
C GLN A 173 1.85 -10.50 13.54
N ASP A 174 2.10 -10.88 14.81
CA ASP A 174 1.16 -11.20 15.89
C ASP A 174 -0.19 -10.46 15.85
N ARG A 175 -0.14 -9.19 15.50
CA ARG A 175 -1.24 -8.23 15.69
C ARG A 175 -2.04 -7.95 14.42
N VAL A 176 -1.57 -8.42 13.27
CA VAL A 176 -2.24 -8.19 11.98
C VAL A 176 -3.29 -9.28 11.77
N CYS A 177 -4.54 -8.86 11.62
CA CYS A 177 -5.66 -9.78 11.42
C CYS A 177 -6.01 -9.93 9.95
N VAL A 178 -6.01 -8.82 9.20
CA VAL A 178 -6.30 -8.82 7.77
C VAL A 178 -5.27 -7.92 7.07
N ASN A 179 -4.72 -8.39 5.96
CA ASN A 179 -3.93 -7.58 5.05
C ASN A 179 -4.49 -7.73 3.64
N ALA A 180 -4.89 -6.62 3.02
CA ALA A 180 -5.47 -6.62 1.69
C ALA A 180 -4.57 -5.82 0.75
N ILE A 181 -3.99 -6.50 -0.25
CA ILE A 181 -3.29 -5.86 -1.36
C ILE A 181 -4.32 -5.59 -2.44
N TYR A 182 -4.49 -4.33 -2.84
CA TYR A 182 -5.42 -3.97 -3.91
C TYR A 182 -4.65 -3.49 -5.14
N ASP A 183 -5.22 -3.77 -6.32
CA ASP A 183 -4.74 -3.38 -7.64
C ASP A 183 -5.88 -2.69 -8.39
N MET A 184 -5.63 -1.47 -8.86
CA MET A 184 -6.59 -0.68 -9.63
C MET A 184 -6.58 -0.99 -11.13
N ASN A 185 -5.48 -1.54 -11.65
CA ASN A 185 -5.25 -1.79 -13.07
C ASN A 185 -5.56 -3.25 -13.45
N GLY A 186 -5.62 -4.13 -12.46
CA GLY A 186 -5.90 -5.55 -12.65
C GLY A 186 -4.79 -6.23 -13.46
N LEU A 187 -5.14 -6.83 -14.60
CA LEU A 187 -4.14 -7.41 -15.52
C LEU A 187 -3.54 -6.38 -16.49
N GLY A 188 -4.01 -5.12 -16.46
CA GLY A 188 -3.40 -4.03 -17.20
C GLY A 188 -1.97 -3.82 -16.72
N GLN A 189 -1.00 -3.82 -17.62
CA GLN A 189 0.41 -3.57 -17.29
C GLN A 189 0.77 -2.10 -17.56
N PRO A 190 1.72 -1.50 -16.82
CA PRO A 190 2.48 -2.08 -15.70
C PRO A 190 1.69 -2.10 -14.38
N ASN A 191 2.06 -3.04 -13.50
CA ASN A 191 1.58 -3.13 -12.11
C ASN A 191 2.70 -2.72 -11.15
N GLU A 192 2.57 -1.56 -10.53
CA GLU A 192 3.58 -0.87 -9.73
C GLU A 192 3.04 -0.47 -8.35
N VAL A 193 3.71 -0.93 -7.30
CA VAL A 193 3.42 -0.57 -5.91
C VAL A 193 3.65 0.94 -5.70
N GLY A 194 2.66 1.62 -5.14
CA GLY A 194 2.70 3.07 -4.95
C GLY A 194 2.15 3.89 -6.12
N LYS A 195 1.67 3.24 -7.19
CA LYS A 195 1.00 3.89 -8.33
C LYS A 195 -0.36 3.28 -8.64
N ASP A 196 -0.44 1.96 -8.78
CA ASP A 196 -1.69 1.23 -9.05
C ASP A 196 -1.93 0.11 -8.04
N ILE A 197 -0.88 -0.36 -7.37
CA ILE A 197 -0.97 -1.31 -6.27
C ILE A 197 -0.72 -0.62 -4.93
N GLY A 198 -1.57 -0.91 -3.95
CA GLY A 198 -1.40 -0.51 -2.57
C GLY A 198 -1.89 -1.58 -1.61
N PHE A 199 -1.87 -1.28 -0.31
CA PHE A 199 -2.35 -2.21 0.71
C PHE A 199 -3.13 -1.50 1.81
N VAL A 200 -4.02 -2.25 2.43
CA VAL A 200 -4.74 -1.90 3.65
C VAL A 200 -4.47 -2.99 4.67
N THR A 201 -3.94 -2.62 5.82
CA THR A 201 -3.66 -3.56 6.91
C THR A 201 -4.58 -3.24 8.08
N ILE A 202 -5.28 -4.25 8.57
CA ILE A 202 -6.18 -4.17 9.72
C ILE A 202 -5.56 -4.93 10.88
N LEU A 203 -5.40 -4.22 11.99
CA LEU A 203 -4.75 -4.70 13.20
C LEU A 203 -5.77 -4.86 14.32
N TYR A 204 -5.50 -5.85 15.17
CA TYR A 204 -6.21 -6.17 16.40
C TYR A 204 -7.64 -6.72 16.21
N PRO A 205 -7.99 -7.81 16.90
CA PRO A 205 -9.30 -8.47 16.78
C PRO A 205 -10.35 -7.96 17.77
N ASP A 206 -10.07 -6.85 18.47
CA ASP A 206 -10.94 -6.31 19.51
C ASP A 206 -11.40 -4.88 19.19
N VAL A 207 -12.07 -4.22 20.14
CA VAL A 207 -12.59 -2.85 19.99
C VAL A 207 -11.54 -1.81 19.60
N ARG A 208 -10.24 -2.11 19.75
CA ARG A 208 -9.11 -1.28 19.32
C ARG A 208 -8.71 -1.52 17.87
N THR A 209 -9.50 -2.31 17.12
CA THR A 209 -9.29 -2.58 15.70
C THR A 209 -9.01 -1.29 14.95
N ILE A 210 -7.96 -1.31 14.13
CA ILE A 210 -7.55 -0.14 13.35
C ILE A 210 -7.12 -0.58 11.95
N ALA A 211 -7.60 0.14 10.94
CA ALA A 211 -7.15 -0.01 9.57
C ALA A 211 -6.16 1.10 9.23
N VAL A 212 -5.05 0.73 8.58
CA VAL A 212 -4.02 1.68 8.13
C VAL A 212 -3.62 1.37 6.69
N ALA A 213 -3.33 2.42 5.93
CA ALA A 213 -2.85 2.34 4.55
C ALA A 213 -1.81 3.46 4.33
N PRO A 214 -0.58 3.30 4.86
CA PRO A 214 0.44 4.35 4.78
C PRO A 214 0.92 4.59 3.35
N ASP A 215 1.13 5.86 2.99
CA ASP A 215 1.76 6.26 1.73
C ASP A 215 3.28 6.32 1.91
N VAL A 216 3.94 5.18 1.70
CA VAL A 216 5.35 5.00 2.09
C VAL A 216 6.28 5.68 1.09
N HIS A 217 7.23 6.47 1.60
CA HIS A 217 8.30 7.00 0.78
C HIS A 217 9.41 5.97 0.56
N LYS A 218 9.83 5.78 -0.69
CA LYS A 218 10.76 4.72 -1.10
C LYS A 218 12.19 4.85 -0.56
N GLN A 219 12.61 6.03 -0.08
CA GLN A 219 13.96 6.27 0.47
C GLN A 219 13.95 6.49 1.99
N ASN A 220 15.04 6.08 2.65
CA ASN A 220 15.25 6.40 4.05
C ASN A 220 15.52 7.90 4.19
N ALA A 221 14.99 8.49 5.26
CA ALA A 221 15.52 9.77 5.73
C ALA A 221 16.81 9.52 6.53
N ALA A 222 17.47 10.59 6.99
CA ALA A 222 18.64 10.45 7.83
C ALA A 222 18.29 9.69 9.13
N SER A 223 19.12 8.72 9.50
CA SER A 223 18.96 8.02 10.77
C SER A 223 19.02 9.02 11.93
N ALA A 224 18.20 8.79 12.96
CA ALA A 224 18.01 9.73 14.04
C ALA A 224 17.70 9.00 15.35
N ASN A 225 17.88 9.70 16.46
CA ASN A 225 17.27 9.32 17.73
C ASN A 225 15.75 9.56 17.68
N PHE A 226 15.01 9.04 18.65
CA PHE A 226 13.54 9.06 18.61
C PHE A 226 12.97 10.48 18.48
N ASP A 227 13.50 11.42 19.27
CA ASP A 227 12.98 12.80 19.31
C ASP A 227 13.23 13.58 18.01
N ASN A 228 14.31 13.26 17.27
CA ASN A 228 14.62 13.89 15.99
C ASN A 228 14.11 13.11 14.77
N ALA A 229 13.57 11.90 14.94
CA ALA A 229 13.12 11.06 13.83
C ALA A 229 11.99 11.72 13.02
N GLY A 230 11.06 12.42 13.68
CA GLY A 230 10.02 13.20 13.00
C GLY A 230 10.60 14.33 12.12
N ALA A 231 11.56 15.08 12.66
CA ALA A 231 12.22 16.16 11.93
C ALA A 231 13.01 15.65 10.72
N SER A 232 13.61 14.46 10.80
CA SER A 232 14.29 13.83 9.67
C SER A 232 13.36 13.64 8.47
N CYS A 233 12.11 13.26 8.70
CA CYS A 233 11.10 13.16 7.64
C CYS A 233 10.74 14.54 7.06
N THR A 234 10.41 15.52 7.91
CA THR A 234 10.04 16.87 7.46
C THR A 234 11.16 17.56 6.69
N ASN A 235 12.42 17.29 7.03
CA ASN A 235 13.59 17.80 6.33
C ASN A 235 13.76 17.20 4.93
N GLN A 236 13.32 15.95 4.72
CA GLN A 236 13.32 15.33 3.40
C GLN A 236 12.21 15.93 2.51
N ASN A 237 11.02 16.12 3.08
CA ASN A 237 9.91 16.84 2.45
C ASN A 237 8.91 17.29 3.53
N LYS A 238 8.35 18.49 3.39
CA LYS A 238 7.37 19.04 4.35
C LYS A 238 6.09 18.21 4.49
N GLU A 239 5.73 17.44 3.46
CA GLU A 239 4.58 16.53 3.46
C GLU A 239 4.90 15.18 4.12
N TYR A 240 6.16 14.93 4.48
CA TYR A 240 6.59 13.67 5.06
C TYR A 240 6.59 13.73 6.58
N THR A 241 6.07 12.65 7.16
CA THR A 241 5.98 12.46 8.60
C THR A 241 6.44 11.06 8.97
N LEU A 242 6.84 10.90 10.24
CA LEU A 242 7.19 9.61 10.78
C LEU A 242 5.91 8.76 10.98
N PRO A 243 5.88 7.49 10.51
CA PRO A 243 4.72 6.63 10.70
C PRO A 243 4.52 6.32 12.20
N ASN A 244 3.27 6.23 12.62
CA ASN A 244 2.95 5.69 13.94
C ASN A 244 3.27 4.18 13.99
N ARG A 245 3.18 3.58 15.19
CA ARG A 245 3.54 2.17 15.39
C ARG A 245 2.73 1.20 14.52
N ASP A 246 1.46 1.50 14.25
CA ASP A 246 0.56 0.61 13.52
C ASP A 246 0.78 0.74 12.01
N GLU A 247 0.96 1.96 11.50
CA GLU A 247 1.45 2.22 10.15
C GLU A 247 2.79 1.53 9.89
N LEU A 248 3.72 1.61 10.85
CA LEU A 248 5.04 0.99 10.71
C LEU A 248 4.97 -0.54 10.71
N LEU A 249 4.03 -1.14 11.44
CA LEU A 249 3.78 -2.57 11.36
C LEU A 249 3.14 -2.96 10.03
N ALA A 250 2.19 -2.19 9.52
CA ALA A 250 1.65 -2.42 8.18
C ALA A 250 2.74 -2.36 7.11
N MET A 251 3.73 -1.46 7.28
CA MET A 251 4.92 -1.42 6.43
C MET A 251 5.78 -2.68 6.56
N TYR A 252 6.05 -3.16 7.77
CA TYR A 252 6.78 -4.42 7.95
C TYR A 252 6.02 -5.59 7.34
N TYR A 253 4.72 -5.69 7.60
CA TYR A 253 3.88 -6.78 7.09
C TYR A 253 3.82 -6.81 5.57
N ASN A 254 4.16 -5.71 4.89
CA ASN A 254 4.26 -5.59 3.44
C ASN A 254 5.69 -5.26 2.99
N ALA A 255 6.70 -5.64 3.78
CA ALA A 255 8.11 -5.31 3.59
C ALA A 255 8.63 -5.64 2.19
N ASN A 256 8.23 -6.78 1.61
CA ASN A 256 8.69 -7.19 0.29
C ASN A 256 8.09 -6.33 -0.83
N LEU A 257 6.83 -5.91 -0.72
CA LEU A 257 6.22 -4.93 -1.65
C LEU A 257 6.92 -3.57 -1.58
N LEU A 258 7.35 -3.17 -0.38
CA LEU A 258 8.03 -1.91 -0.14
C LEU A 258 9.54 -1.97 -0.45
N GLY A 259 10.11 -3.17 -0.57
CA GLY A 259 11.55 -3.38 -0.72
C GLY A 259 12.38 -3.08 0.53
N ILE A 260 11.80 -3.22 1.72
CA ILE A 260 12.46 -2.98 3.02
C ILE A 260 12.65 -4.31 3.74
N THR A 261 13.81 -4.97 3.59
CA THR A 261 13.98 -6.35 4.08
C THR A 261 14.79 -6.50 5.37
N SER A 262 15.30 -5.41 5.94
CA SER A 262 16.07 -5.45 7.18
C SER A 262 16.17 -4.08 7.84
N GLY A 263 16.63 -4.07 9.09
CA GLY A 263 16.90 -2.87 9.88
C GLY A 263 15.85 -2.57 10.93
N TYR A 264 16.20 -1.65 11.82
CA TYR A 264 15.38 -1.20 12.93
C TYR A 264 14.85 0.20 12.61
N TYR A 265 13.53 0.38 12.62
CA TYR A 265 12.89 1.62 12.20
C TYR A 265 12.09 2.25 13.33
N TRP A 266 12.31 3.54 13.57
CA TRP A 266 11.52 4.27 14.54
C TRP A 266 10.07 4.44 14.10
N SER A 267 9.16 4.35 15.06
CA SER A 267 7.80 4.87 14.93
C SER A 267 7.67 6.20 15.66
N ALA A 268 6.64 6.98 15.32
CA ALA A 268 6.26 8.19 16.04
C ALA A 268 5.60 7.92 17.40
N SER A 269 5.36 6.67 17.76
CA SER A 269 4.64 6.30 18.98
C SER A 269 5.60 6.13 20.15
N GLN A 270 5.36 6.91 21.21
CA GLN A 270 6.07 6.78 22.47
C GLN A 270 5.63 5.52 23.23
N ALA A 271 6.58 4.81 23.86
CA ALA A 271 6.30 3.66 24.73
C ALA A 271 6.27 4.06 26.21
N SER A 272 7.23 4.88 26.66
CA SER A 272 7.27 5.53 27.98
C SER A 272 7.97 6.89 27.86
N ALA A 273 8.17 7.62 28.96
CA ALA A 273 8.91 8.88 28.92
C ALA A 273 10.31 8.73 28.28
N GLU A 274 10.99 7.61 28.54
CA GLU A 274 12.38 7.31 28.13
C GLU A 274 12.47 6.38 26.91
N LEU A 275 11.37 5.68 26.56
CA LEU A 275 11.37 4.64 25.53
C LEU A 275 10.47 5.01 24.34
N GLY A 276 10.97 4.73 23.14
CA GLY A 276 10.22 4.79 21.89
C GLY A 276 9.89 3.41 21.34
N TRP A 277 8.84 3.31 20.52
CA TRP A 277 8.54 2.08 19.78
C TRP A 277 9.31 1.99 18.48
N LEU A 278 9.88 0.81 18.24
CA LEU A 278 10.68 0.49 17.07
C LEU A 278 10.25 -0.86 16.47
N GLN A 279 10.30 -0.98 15.15
CA GLN A 279 9.98 -2.21 14.41
C GLN A 279 11.25 -2.77 13.75
N ASN A 280 11.52 -4.06 13.98
CA ASN A 280 12.56 -4.80 13.25
C ASN A 280 11.99 -5.36 11.96
N PHE A 281 12.56 -4.97 10.83
CA PHE A 281 12.13 -5.42 9.50
C PHE A 281 12.78 -6.74 9.06
N ALA A 282 13.70 -7.31 9.84
CA ALA A 282 14.29 -8.62 9.54
C ALA A 282 13.46 -9.81 10.06
N ASN A 283 12.71 -9.62 11.16
CA ASN A 283 11.97 -10.70 11.82
C ASN A 283 10.60 -10.29 12.41
N GLY A 284 10.24 -9.02 12.33
CA GLY A 284 8.93 -8.55 12.79
C GLY A 284 8.81 -8.22 14.28
N ALA A 285 9.88 -8.37 15.05
CA ALA A 285 9.85 -7.99 16.47
C ALA A 285 9.64 -6.48 16.65
N ARG A 286 8.70 -6.12 17.54
CA ARG A 286 8.51 -4.77 18.07
C ARG A 286 9.25 -4.64 19.39
N PHE A 287 10.09 -3.61 19.47
CA PHE A 287 10.91 -3.32 20.63
C PHE A 287 10.58 -1.94 21.21
N ARG A 288 10.73 -1.84 22.53
CA ARG A 288 10.82 -0.57 23.25
C ARG A 288 12.29 -0.29 23.51
N LEU A 289 12.80 0.81 22.98
CA LEU A 289 14.22 1.14 23.02
C LEU A 289 14.41 2.56 23.54
N ALA A 290 15.54 2.82 24.21
CA ALA A 290 15.88 4.13 24.73
C ALA A 290 15.83 5.18 23.61
N LYS A 291 15.11 6.28 23.85
CA LYS A 291 14.92 7.37 22.88
C LYS A 291 16.23 7.99 22.40
N SER A 292 17.30 7.89 23.20
CA SER A 292 18.65 8.34 22.86
C SER A 292 19.34 7.50 21.79
N THR A 293 18.84 6.30 21.49
CA THR A 293 19.45 5.39 20.50
C THR A 293 19.13 5.82 19.08
N GLY A 294 20.13 5.80 18.19
CA GLY A 294 19.91 6.04 16.77
C GLY A 294 19.29 4.83 16.08
N ALA A 295 18.29 5.05 15.23
CA ALA A 295 17.75 4.02 14.34
C ALA A 295 17.37 4.60 12.97
N ASN A 296 17.01 3.72 12.04
CA ASN A 296 16.61 4.14 10.70
C ASN A 296 15.26 4.84 10.74
N VAL A 297 15.05 5.74 9.78
CA VAL A 297 13.82 6.49 9.62
C VAL A 297 13.27 6.27 8.22
N ARG A 298 12.05 5.76 8.15
CA ARG A 298 11.29 5.61 6.90
C ARG A 298 10.01 6.42 7.02
N CYS A 299 9.78 7.31 6.08
CA CYS A 299 8.72 8.30 6.17
C CYS A 299 7.48 7.89 5.39
N VAL A 300 6.34 8.46 5.79
CA VAL A 300 5.07 8.36 5.08
C VAL A 300 4.59 9.75 4.69
N ARG A 301 3.98 9.88 3.51
CA ARG A 301 3.37 11.11 3.01
C ARG A 301 1.99 11.29 3.62
N ARG A 302 1.65 12.52 4.01
CA ARG A 302 0.33 12.90 4.52
C ARG A 302 -0.24 14.08 3.76
#